data_AF-E2G4G9-F1
#
_entry.id   AF-E2G4G9-F1
#
_cell.length_a   1.000
_cell.length_b   1.000
_cell.length_c   1.000
_cell.angle_alpha   90.00
_cell.angle_beta   90.00
_cell.angle_gamma   90.00
#
_symmetry.space_group_name_H-M   'P 1'
#
loop_
_entity.id
_entity.type
_entity.pdbx_description
1 polymer ?
#
loop_
_entity_poly.entity_id
_entity_poly.type
_entity_poly.pdbx_seq_one_letter_code
_entity_poly.pdbx_strand_id
1 'polypeptide(L)'
;GMDKMLVDTLGDVTVTNDGATILGEIEVQHPAAKMMVEISKTQDDEVGDGTTSSVVITGELLKKAEDLIDKNIHPTLIVQGYKKAAEKAVEVLSKIAIPVGFDDEKNLKMIAYTAMNSKASVGNQDYFADMAMKAVKAIAERRGDKYIADLDYIQIVKKQGGSIADSQLVYGVIVDKEVVHPGMPKVVENAKIALLDTPLEIEKTEFDAEIRITDPTQMKSFIEEEEKLLKNMVAKIKSAGANVVLCQKGID
;
A
#
# COMPACT_ATOMS: atom_id res chain seq x y z
N GLY A 1 3.44 -2.93 23.12
CA GLY A 1 3.16 -1.77 24.00
C GLY A 1 1.66 -1.55 24.05
N MET A 2 1.19 -0.52 24.77
CA MET A 2 -0.22 -0.12 24.69
C MET A 2 -0.43 0.79 23.47
N ASP A 3 -1.58 0.65 22.83
CA ASP A 3 -1.98 1.51 21.71
C ASP A 3 -2.20 2.96 22.17
N LYS A 4 -2.07 3.89 21.22
CA LYS A 4 -2.33 5.31 21.42
C LYS A 4 -3.53 5.72 20.57
N MET A 5 -4.46 6.43 21.20
CA MET A 5 -5.56 7.12 20.53
C MET A 5 -5.12 8.56 20.28
N LEU A 6 -5.15 8.95 19.02
CA LEU A 6 -4.81 10.28 18.53
C LEU A 6 -6.09 10.90 17.99
N VAL A 7 -6.32 12.17 18.32
CA VAL A 7 -7.47 12.94 17.85
C VAL A 7 -6.92 14.16 17.16
N ASP A 8 -7.22 14.32 15.88
CA ASP A 8 -6.75 15.47 15.11
C ASP A 8 -7.59 16.73 15.42
N THR A 9 -7.29 17.85 14.72
CA THR A 9 -8.03 19.11 14.91
C THR A 9 -9.44 19.09 14.32
N LEU A 10 -9.73 18.16 13.40
CA LEU A 10 -11.02 17.99 12.74
C LEU A 10 -11.93 17.00 13.50
N GLY A 11 -11.38 16.28 14.49
CA GLY A 11 -12.07 15.28 15.29
C GLY A 11 -11.94 13.84 14.77
N ASP A 12 -11.10 13.59 13.76
CA ASP A 12 -10.78 12.25 13.29
C ASP A 12 -9.94 11.51 14.34
N VAL A 13 -10.32 10.25 14.59
CA VAL A 13 -9.73 9.43 15.65
C VAL A 13 -8.92 8.29 15.03
N THR A 14 -7.61 8.29 15.29
CA THR A 14 -6.69 7.24 14.87
C THR A 14 -6.19 6.47 16.10
N VAL A 15 -6.38 5.16 16.12
CA VAL A 15 -5.86 4.28 17.19
C VAL A 15 -4.78 3.38 16.62
N THR A 16 -3.55 3.49 17.12
CA THR A 16 -2.40 2.74 16.58
C THR A 16 -1.31 2.49 17.62
N ASN A 17 -0.52 1.43 17.40
CA ASN A 17 0.72 1.14 18.14
C ASN A 17 1.97 1.58 17.36
N ASP A 18 1.81 1.91 16.08
CA ASP A 18 2.93 2.19 15.21
C ASP A 18 3.57 3.55 15.53
N GLY A 19 4.87 3.54 15.78
CA GLY A 19 5.63 4.72 16.15
C GLY A 19 5.68 5.78 15.05
N ALA A 20 5.77 5.36 13.78
CA ALA A 20 5.80 6.29 12.65
C ALA A 20 4.46 7.01 12.50
N THR A 21 3.35 6.26 12.56
CA THR A 21 1.99 6.84 12.55
C THR A 21 1.80 7.79 13.74
N ILE A 22 2.18 7.38 14.96
CA ILE A 22 2.04 8.24 16.15
C ILE A 22 2.81 9.56 15.98
N LEU A 23 4.06 9.49 15.53
CA LEU A 23 4.91 10.67 15.36
C LEU A 23 4.51 11.54 14.17
N GLY A 24 3.87 10.96 13.14
CA GLY A 24 3.36 11.67 11.98
C GLY A 24 2.10 12.49 12.28
N GLU A 25 1.21 11.97 13.11
CA GLU A 25 -0.06 12.60 13.49
C GLU A 25 0.10 13.69 14.57
N ILE A 26 1.19 13.67 15.33
CA ILE A 26 1.44 14.65 16.39
C ILE A 26 1.99 15.96 15.79
N GLU A 27 1.35 17.08 16.10
CA GLU A 27 1.88 18.41 15.77
C GLU A 27 3.08 18.78 16.65
N VAL A 28 4.29 18.49 16.16
CA VAL A 28 5.53 18.80 16.86
C VAL A 28 6.05 20.20 16.48
N GLN A 29 6.16 21.09 17.48
CA GLN A 29 6.71 22.45 17.27
C GLN A 29 8.25 22.50 17.32
N HIS A 30 8.86 21.72 18.22
CA HIS A 30 10.31 21.81 18.46
C HIS A 30 11.13 21.17 17.32
N PRO A 31 12.12 21.86 16.73
CA PRO A 31 12.90 21.33 15.59
C PRO A 31 13.58 19.98 15.86
N ALA A 32 14.17 19.79 17.04
CA ALA A 32 14.80 18.52 17.39
C ALA A 32 13.80 17.35 17.42
N ALA A 33 12.56 17.61 17.84
CA ALA A 33 11.54 16.58 17.87
C ALA A 33 11.01 16.30 16.45
N LYS A 34 10.98 17.29 15.53
CA LYS A 34 10.75 17.04 14.09
C LYS A 34 11.80 16.12 13.50
N MET A 35 13.07 16.24 13.90
CA MET A 35 14.12 15.31 13.44
C MET A 35 13.84 13.86 13.90
N MET A 36 13.27 13.66 15.09
CA MET A 36 12.88 12.32 15.55
C MET A 36 11.75 11.71 14.71
N VAL A 37 10.80 12.55 14.24
CA VAL A 37 9.75 12.12 13.32
C VAL A 37 10.36 11.61 12.01
N GLU A 38 11.34 12.33 11.45
CA GLU A 38 12.00 11.95 10.20
C GLU A 38 12.81 10.64 10.32
N ILE A 39 13.44 10.39 11.48
CA ILE A 39 14.09 9.10 11.76
C ILE A 39 13.08 7.96 11.71
N SER A 40 11.92 8.15 12.36
CA SER A 40 10.88 7.12 12.39
C SER A 40 10.29 6.85 11.02
N LYS A 41 10.07 7.89 10.20
CA LYS A 41 9.57 7.76 8.81
C LYS A 41 10.57 7.01 7.93
N THR A 42 11.84 7.38 7.98
CA THR A 42 12.88 6.71 7.18
C THR A 42 12.97 5.22 7.52
N GLN A 43 12.83 4.87 8.81
CA GLN A 43 12.84 3.48 9.25
C GLN A 43 11.61 2.70 8.74
N ASP A 44 10.45 3.37 8.67
CA ASP A 44 9.22 2.78 8.15
C ASP A 44 9.32 2.54 6.63
N ASP A 45 9.79 3.53 5.88
CA ASP A 45 9.93 3.46 4.41
C ASP A 45 10.93 2.39 3.97
N GLU A 46 12.06 2.23 4.68
CA GLU A 46 13.13 1.30 4.29
C GLU A 46 12.92 -0.13 4.80
N VAL A 47 12.30 -0.31 5.98
CA VAL A 47 12.22 -1.62 6.65
C VAL A 47 10.80 -1.99 7.12
N GLY A 48 9.96 -1.00 7.44
CA GLY A 48 8.56 -1.21 7.88
C GLY A 48 8.38 -1.74 9.30
N ASP A 49 9.46 -1.92 10.06
CA ASP A 49 9.43 -2.27 11.49
C ASP A 49 10.59 -1.61 12.24
N GLY A 50 10.47 -1.55 13.57
CA GLY A 50 11.48 -0.95 14.44
C GLY A 50 11.41 0.59 14.53
N THR A 51 10.35 1.20 13.99
CA THR A 51 10.08 2.65 14.04
C THR A 51 10.22 3.18 15.46
N THR A 52 9.50 2.58 16.42
CA THR A 52 9.61 2.90 17.85
C THR A 52 11.01 2.67 18.43
N SER A 53 11.65 1.54 18.09
CA SER A 53 12.99 1.21 18.60
C SER A 53 14.03 2.23 18.15
N SER A 54 13.97 2.68 16.90
CA SER A 54 14.90 3.67 16.35
C SER A 54 14.85 5.00 17.11
N VAL A 55 13.64 5.45 17.44
CA VAL A 55 13.38 6.68 18.19
C VAL A 55 13.85 6.54 19.63
N VAL A 56 13.54 5.42 20.29
CA VAL A 56 13.94 5.16 21.68
C VAL A 56 15.46 5.05 21.81
N ILE A 57 16.13 4.33 20.90
CA ILE A 57 17.59 4.22 20.89
C ILE A 57 18.23 5.60 20.68
N THR A 58 17.70 6.40 19.76
CA THR A 58 18.20 7.75 19.52
C THR A 58 18.08 8.62 20.77
N GLY A 59 16.93 8.58 21.44
CA GLY A 59 16.71 9.31 22.70
C GLY A 59 17.69 8.88 23.81
N GLU A 60 17.93 7.59 23.98
CA GLU A 60 18.87 7.09 24.99
C GLU A 60 20.33 7.42 24.65
N LEU A 61 20.71 7.39 23.36
CA LEU A 61 22.04 7.85 22.93
C LEU A 61 22.25 9.34 23.20
N LEU A 62 21.25 10.19 22.97
CA LEU A 62 21.32 11.61 23.29
C LEU A 62 21.48 11.85 24.79
N LYS A 63 20.70 11.13 25.61
CA LYS A 63 20.81 11.18 27.07
C LYS A 63 22.20 10.75 27.56
N LYS A 64 22.80 9.72 26.96
CA LYS A 64 24.16 9.29 27.29
C LYS A 64 25.24 10.23 26.76
N ALA A 65 24.97 10.96 25.68
CA ALA A 65 25.85 12.00 25.20
C ALA A 65 25.88 13.20 26.15
N GLU A 66 24.76 13.56 26.78
CA GLU A 66 24.67 14.60 27.82
C GLU A 66 25.64 14.31 28.99
N ASP A 67 25.64 13.08 29.51
CA ASP A 67 26.57 12.63 30.56
C ASP A 67 28.07 12.84 30.20
N LEU A 68 28.41 12.81 28.89
CA LEU A 68 29.77 13.01 28.39
C LEU A 68 30.08 14.50 28.18
N ILE A 69 29.09 15.28 27.75
CA ILE A 69 29.19 16.73 27.61
C ILE A 69 29.41 17.37 28.98
N ASP A 70 28.70 16.90 30.02
CA ASP A 70 28.88 17.35 31.41
C ASP A 70 30.29 17.08 31.96
N LYS A 71 30.98 16.07 31.40
CA LYS A 71 32.38 15.75 31.68
C LYS A 71 33.36 16.57 30.83
N ASN A 72 32.89 17.61 30.15
CA ASN A 72 33.65 18.46 29.23
C ASN A 72 34.27 17.71 28.04
N ILE A 73 33.65 16.62 27.59
CA ILE A 73 34.07 15.96 26.35
C ILE A 73 33.49 16.72 25.15
N HIS A 74 34.36 17.11 24.22
CA HIS A 74 33.93 17.88 23.05
C HIS A 74 32.95 17.07 22.18
N PRO A 75 31.79 17.62 21.74
CA PRO A 75 30.76 16.89 20.99
C PRO A 75 31.28 16.16 19.75
N THR A 76 32.25 16.72 19.03
CA THR A 76 32.89 16.08 17.88
C THR A 76 33.52 14.72 18.22
N LEU A 77 34.11 14.56 19.40
CA LEU A 77 34.68 13.28 19.84
C LEU A 77 33.57 12.26 20.13
N ILE A 78 32.45 12.70 20.70
CA ILE A 78 31.29 11.85 20.97
C ILE A 78 30.71 11.33 19.65
N VAL A 79 30.50 12.22 18.67
CA VAL A 79 30.01 11.85 17.34
C VAL A 79 30.96 10.86 16.65
N GLN A 80 32.27 11.10 16.69
CA GLN A 80 33.26 10.16 16.13
C GLN A 80 33.23 8.81 16.84
N GLY A 81 33.07 8.80 18.17
CA GLY A 81 32.94 7.58 18.96
C GLY A 81 31.69 6.79 18.59
N TYR A 82 30.53 7.44 18.50
CA TYR A 82 29.27 6.81 18.12
C TYR A 82 29.29 6.29 16.68
N LYS A 83 29.92 7.01 15.75
CA LYS A 83 30.07 6.52 14.38
C LYS A 83 30.87 5.22 14.32
N LYS A 84 32.01 5.15 15.02
CA LYS A 84 32.82 3.92 15.13
C LYS A 84 32.05 2.79 15.82
N ALA A 85 31.27 3.10 16.85
CA ALA A 85 30.44 2.13 17.54
C ALA A 85 29.33 1.57 16.64
N ALA A 86 28.68 2.42 15.85
CA ALA A 86 27.64 2.02 14.89
C ALA A 86 28.20 1.11 13.80
N GLU A 87 29.35 1.47 13.20
CA GLU A 87 30.05 0.61 12.24
C GLU A 87 30.36 -0.76 12.85
N LYS A 88 30.85 -0.78 14.10
CA LYS A 88 31.15 -2.03 14.79
C LYS A 88 29.89 -2.85 15.12
N ALA A 89 28.79 -2.19 15.49
CA ALA A 89 27.52 -2.84 15.77
C ALA A 89 26.99 -3.55 14.53
N VAL A 90 27.05 -2.91 13.35
CA VAL A 90 26.65 -3.52 12.07
C VAL A 90 27.51 -4.75 11.77
N GLU A 91 28.83 -4.69 11.93
CA GLU A 91 29.70 -5.86 11.73
C GLU A 91 29.33 -7.03 12.64
N VAL A 92 29.01 -6.75 13.91
CA VAL A 92 28.63 -7.79 14.89
C VAL A 92 27.27 -8.37 14.51
N LEU A 93 26.30 -7.53 14.15
CA LEU A 93 24.97 -7.96 13.70
C LEU A 93 25.08 -8.87 12.47
N SER A 94 25.91 -8.53 11.49
CA SER A 94 26.14 -9.38 10.31
C SER A 94 26.76 -10.75 10.65
N LYS A 95 27.58 -10.82 11.71
CA LYS A 95 28.22 -12.09 12.13
C LYS A 95 27.28 -13.01 12.89
N ILE A 96 26.33 -12.44 13.65
CA ILE A 96 25.35 -13.21 14.42
C ILE A 96 24.04 -13.44 13.64
N ALA A 97 23.88 -12.79 12.48
CA ALA A 97 22.72 -12.96 11.63
C ALA A 97 22.57 -14.41 11.19
N ILE A 98 21.35 -14.93 11.29
CA ILE A 98 21.01 -16.29 10.90
C ILE A 98 20.47 -16.21 9.46
N PRO A 99 21.12 -16.84 8.47
CA PRO A 99 20.63 -16.83 7.10
C PRO A 99 19.33 -17.63 7.00
N VAL A 100 18.30 -17.02 6.43
CA VAL A 100 17.00 -17.66 6.16
C VAL A 100 16.80 -17.73 4.66
N GLY A 101 16.48 -18.91 4.15
CA GLY A 101 16.21 -19.14 2.73
C GLY A 101 14.77 -18.78 2.36
N PHE A 102 14.54 -18.47 1.09
CA PHE A 102 13.19 -18.17 0.57
C PHE A 102 12.23 -19.37 0.66
N ASP A 103 12.77 -20.58 0.63
CA ASP A 103 12.00 -21.82 0.77
C ASP A 103 11.67 -22.18 2.22
N ASP A 104 12.25 -21.47 3.20
CA ASP A 104 12.03 -21.71 4.63
C ASP A 104 10.76 -21.01 5.11
N GLU A 105 9.62 -21.57 4.71
CA GLU A 105 8.29 -21.05 5.05
C GLU A 105 8.08 -20.94 6.56
N LYS A 106 8.68 -21.83 7.35
CA LYS A 106 8.54 -21.82 8.81
C LYS A 106 9.16 -20.57 9.40
N ASN A 107 10.41 -20.25 9.01
CA ASN A 107 11.08 -19.06 9.52
C ASN A 107 10.47 -17.77 8.93
N LEU A 108 10.07 -17.76 7.66
CA LEU A 108 9.35 -16.61 7.07
C LEU A 108 8.02 -16.32 7.78
N LYS A 109 7.23 -17.36 8.06
CA LYS A 109 6.01 -17.23 8.86
C LYS A 109 6.31 -16.72 10.26
N MET A 110 7.38 -17.21 10.90
CA MET A 110 7.77 -16.76 12.25
C MET A 110 8.19 -15.29 12.28
N ILE A 111 8.87 -14.81 11.23
CA ILE A 111 9.22 -13.39 11.07
C ILE A 111 7.95 -12.53 10.99
N ALA A 112 7.00 -12.89 10.11
CA ALA A 112 5.72 -12.19 10.00
C ALA A 112 4.92 -12.23 11.30
N TYR A 113 4.88 -13.39 11.97
CA TYR A 113 4.23 -13.56 13.27
C TYR A 113 4.83 -12.62 14.33
N THR A 114 6.16 -12.51 14.37
CA THR A 114 6.87 -11.65 15.34
C THR A 114 6.55 -10.18 15.10
N ALA A 115 6.56 -9.73 13.83
CA ALA A 115 6.23 -8.36 13.46
C ALA A 115 4.79 -7.95 13.82
N MET A 116 3.85 -8.90 13.87
CA MET A 116 2.45 -8.67 14.22
C MET A 116 2.17 -8.74 15.73
N ASN A 117 3.12 -9.23 16.53
CA ASN A 117 2.88 -9.56 17.94
C ASN A 117 2.65 -8.33 18.83
N SER A 118 3.06 -7.15 18.39
CA SER A 118 2.94 -5.88 19.11
C SER A 118 1.71 -5.05 18.71
N LYS A 119 0.87 -5.52 17.78
CA LYS A 119 -0.20 -4.76 17.11
C LYS A 119 -1.60 -5.27 17.49
N ALA A 120 -2.65 -4.50 17.16
CA ALA A 120 -4.06 -4.79 17.47
C ALA A 120 -4.62 -6.12 16.93
N SER A 121 -3.87 -6.84 16.08
CA SER A 121 -4.19 -8.18 15.57
C SER A 121 -3.93 -9.33 16.57
N VAL A 122 -3.72 -9.03 17.86
CA VAL A 122 -3.51 -10.05 18.90
C VAL A 122 -4.67 -11.04 18.93
N GLY A 123 -4.37 -12.33 18.76
CA GLY A 123 -5.33 -13.43 18.71
C GLY A 123 -5.45 -14.10 17.34
N ASN A 124 -5.08 -13.42 16.25
CA ASN A 124 -5.14 -13.96 14.88
C ASN A 124 -3.78 -13.89 14.16
N GLN A 125 -2.66 -13.72 14.89
CA GLN A 125 -1.35 -13.50 14.29
C GLN A 125 -0.91 -14.67 13.40
N ASP A 126 -1.20 -15.91 13.80
CA ASP A 126 -0.80 -17.09 13.02
C ASP A 126 -1.48 -17.10 11.64
N TYR A 127 -2.75 -16.70 11.60
CA TYR A 127 -3.55 -16.61 10.38
C TYR A 127 -3.03 -15.53 9.43
N PHE A 128 -2.79 -14.31 9.95
CA PHE A 128 -2.26 -13.22 9.14
C PHE A 128 -0.80 -13.40 8.74
N ALA A 129 0.02 -14.03 9.59
CA ALA A 129 1.39 -14.35 9.26
C ALA A 129 1.49 -15.32 8.08
N ASP A 130 0.64 -16.35 8.07
CA ASP A 130 0.53 -17.28 6.94
C ASP A 130 0.04 -16.57 5.66
N MET A 131 -0.96 -15.69 5.80
CA MET A 131 -1.50 -14.90 4.70
C MET A 131 -0.46 -13.96 4.08
N ALA A 132 0.26 -13.20 4.91
CA ALA A 132 1.29 -12.26 4.49
C ALA A 132 2.46 -12.99 3.82
N MET A 133 2.91 -14.12 4.39
CA MET A 133 3.93 -14.95 3.78
C MET A 133 3.52 -15.44 2.39
N LYS A 134 2.29 -15.98 2.25
CA LYS A 134 1.78 -16.46 0.95
C LYS A 134 1.67 -15.34 -0.07
N ALA A 135 1.19 -14.16 0.33
CA ALA A 135 1.10 -13.00 -0.54
C ALA A 135 2.48 -12.57 -1.06
N VAL A 136 3.47 -12.42 -0.15
CA VAL A 136 4.84 -12.04 -0.52
C VAL A 136 5.50 -13.11 -1.39
N LYS A 137 5.31 -14.40 -1.10
CA LYS A 137 5.84 -15.47 -1.97
C LYS A 137 5.23 -15.48 -3.36
N ALA A 138 3.96 -15.11 -3.50
CA ALA A 138 3.29 -15.08 -4.81
C ALA A 138 3.82 -13.98 -5.74
N ILE A 139 4.26 -12.84 -5.17
CA ILE A 139 4.77 -11.68 -5.93
C ILE A 139 6.30 -11.67 -6.06
N ALA A 140 7.01 -12.49 -5.28
CA ALA A 140 8.46 -12.47 -5.25
C ALA A 140 9.06 -13.00 -6.56
N GLU A 141 9.79 -12.13 -7.25
CA GLU A 141 10.50 -12.46 -8.48
C GLU A 141 11.98 -12.68 -8.20
N ARG A 142 12.54 -13.72 -8.80
CA ARG A 142 13.99 -13.93 -8.77
C ARG A 142 14.66 -13.06 -9.84
N ARG A 143 15.38 -12.03 -9.41
CA ARG A 143 16.19 -11.16 -10.27
C ARG A 143 17.67 -11.43 -9.98
N GLY A 144 18.25 -12.35 -10.74
CA GLY A 144 19.60 -12.86 -10.53
C GLY A 144 19.70 -13.72 -9.26
N ASP A 145 20.55 -13.31 -8.33
CA ASP A 145 20.78 -14.01 -7.05
C ASP A 145 19.89 -13.50 -5.91
N LYS A 146 19.03 -12.50 -6.16
CA LYS A 146 18.14 -11.93 -5.16
C LYS A 146 16.68 -12.13 -5.52
N TYR A 147 15.85 -12.27 -4.49
CA TYR A 147 14.41 -12.18 -4.60
C TYR A 147 14.00 -10.73 -4.36
N ILE A 148 13.19 -10.17 -5.24
CA ILE A 148 12.60 -8.84 -5.10
C ILE A 148 11.09 -9.03 -5.07
N ALA A 149 10.47 -8.52 -4.01
CA ALA A 149 9.02 -8.49 -3.85
C ALA A 149 8.57 -7.03 -3.93
N ASP A 150 7.84 -6.69 -4.97
CA ASP A 150 7.26 -5.36 -5.14
C ASP A 150 5.90 -5.30 -4.42
N LEU A 151 5.82 -4.52 -3.35
CA LEU A 151 4.62 -4.42 -2.53
C LEU A 151 3.42 -3.82 -3.29
N ASP A 152 3.66 -3.10 -4.39
CA ASP A 152 2.61 -2.56 -5.26
C ASP A 152 1.75 -3.67 -5.91
N TYR A 153 2.26 -4.91 -5.96
CA TYR A 153 1.50 -6.07 -6.44
C TYR A 153 0.61 -6.71 -5.37
N ILE A 154 0.65 -6.24 -4.12
CA ILE A 154 -0.25 -6.70 -3.05
C ILE A 154 -1.32 -5.65 -2.80
N GLN A 155 -2.53 -5.94 -3.26
CA GLN A 155 -3.67 -5.06 -3.02
C GLN A 155 -4.29 -5.32 -1.64
N ILE A 156 -4.46 -4.27 -0.84
CA ILE A 156 -5.17 -4.32 0.45
C ILE A 156 -6.54 -3.65 0.31
N VAL A 157 -7.61 -4.44 0.25
CA VAL A 157 -8.99 -3.94 0.22
C VAL A 157 -9.64 -4.13 1.59
N LYS A 158 -10.17 -3.04 2.16
CA LYS A 158 -10.84 -3.04 3.46
C LYS A 158 -12.34 -2.79 3.26
N LYS A 159 -13.18 -3.70 3.74
CA LYS A 159 -14.64 -3.53 3.79
C LYS A 159 -15.12 -3.58 5.22
N GLN A 160 -16.01 -2.65 5.60
CA GLN A 160 -16.60 -2.64 6.93
C GLN A 160 -17.60 -3.79 7.07
N GLY A 161 -17.60 -4.43 8.24
CA GLY A 161 -18.42 -5.61 8.55
C GLY A 161 -17.62 -6.90 8.63
N GLY A 162 -18.25 -7.96 9.13
CA GLY A 162 -17.61 -9.27 9.33
C GLY A 162 -16.67 -9.32 10.55
N SER A 163 -16.03 -10.48 10.71
CA SER A 163 -14.97 -10.72 11.69
C SER A 163 -13.59 -10.57 11.03
N ILE A 164 -12.58 -10.26 11.83
CA ILE A 164 -11.17 -10.25 11.40
C ILE A 164 -10.79 -11.61 10.75
N ALA A 165 -11.35 -12.70 11.27
CA ALA A 165 -11.13 -14.06 10.76
C ALA A 165 -11.72 -14.31 9.36
N ASP A 166 -12.63 -13.46 8.88
CA ASP A 166 -13.23 -13.58 7.53
C ASP A 166 -12.32 -12.99 6.44
N SER A 167 -11.20 -12.37 6.83
CA SER A 167 -10.18 -11.87 5.90
C SER A 167 -9.60 -13.04 5.09
N GLN A 168 -9.32 -12.86 3.80
CA GLN A 168 -8.77 -13.94 2.97
C GLN A 168 -7.77 -13.40 1.94
N LEU A 169 -6.81 -14.25 1.56
CA LEU A 169 -5.92 -13.98 0.43
C LEU A 169 -6.62 -14.38 -0.86
N VAL A 170 -6.79 -13.42 -1.76
CA VAL A 170 -7.32 -13.64 -3.11
C VAL A 170 -6.15 -13.65 -4.09
N TYR A 171 -5.98 -14.74 -4.83
CA TYR A 171 -5.01 -14.81 -5.93
C TYR A 171 -5.57 -14.11 -7.18
N GLY A 172 -5.53 -12.79 -7.16
CA GLY A 172 -6.08 -11.94 -8.21
C GLY A 172 -6.18 -10.50 -7.75
N VAL A 173 -7.04 -9.72 -8.41
CA VAL A 173 -7.27 -8.31 -8.10
C VAL A 173 -8.72 -8.13 -7.67
N ILE A 174 -8.93 -7.35 -6.61
CA ILE A 174 -10.27 -6.98 -6.14
C ILE A 174 -10.55 -5.55 -6.61
N VAL A 175 -11.42 -5.41 -7.59
CA VAL A 175 -11.87 -4.08 -8.02
C VAL A 175 -13.07 -3.69 -7.17
N ASP A 176 -12.94 -2.60 -6.40
CA ASP A 176 -14.04 -2.08 -5.57
C ASP A 176 -15.07 -1.31 -6.41
N LYS A 177 -15.74 -2.03 -7.30
CA LYS A 177 -16.80 -1.55 -8.19
C LYS A 177 -17.88 -2.60 -8.36
N GLU A 178 -19.06 -2.12 -8.75
CA GLU A 178 -20.19 -2.97 -9.08
C GLU A 178 -20.33 -3.10 -10.61
N VAL A 179 -21.07 -4.13 -11.02
CA VAL A 179 -21.42 -4.31 -12.43
C VAL A 179 -22.40 -3.20 -12.84
N VAL A 180 -22.10 -2.52 -13.95
CA VAL A 180 -22.82 -1.31 -14.37
C VAL A 180 -24.32 -1.55 -14.61
N HIS A 181 -24.68 -2.68 -15.24
CA HIS A 181 -26.07 -2.99 -15.57
C HIS A 181 -26.57 -4.25 -14.83
N PRO A 182 -27.75 -4.22 -14.16
CA PRO A 182 -28.27 -5.36 -13.38
C PRO A 182 -28.51 -6.64 -14.17
N GLY A 183 -28.76 -6.50 -15.48
CA GLY A 183 -28.95 -7.63 -16.41
C GLY A 183 -27.66 -8.30 -16.89
N MET A 184 -26.49 -7.78 -16.53
CA MET A 184 -25.20 -8.40 -16.86
C MET A 184 -24.90 -9.58 -15.94
N PRO A 185 -24.15 -10.59 -16.40
CA PRO A 185 -23.79 -11.74 -15.60
C PRO A 185 -22.93 -11.32 -14.40
N LYS A 186 -23.28 -11.82 -13.21
CA LYS A 186 -22.51 -11.59 -11.97
C LYS A 186 -21.32 -12.54 -11.82
N VAL A 187 -21.33 -13.66 -12.55
CA VAL A 187 -20.28 -14.68 -12.54
C VAL A 187 -19.99 -15.06 -13.98
N VAL A 188 -18.72 -15.00 -14.36
CA VAL A 188 -18.25 -15.35 -15.70
C VAL A 188 -17.11 -16.35 -15.58
N GLU A 189 -17.31 -17.57 -16.07
CA GLU A 189 -16.27 -18.58 -16.14
C GLU A 189 -15.38 -18.37 -17.38
N ASN A 190 -14.08 -18.67 -17.27
CA ASN A 190 -13.09 -18.45 -18.33
C ASN A 190 -13.12 -17.01 -18.88
N ALA A 191 -13.02 -16.05 -17.96
CA ALA A 191 -13.07 -14.63 -18.30
C ALA A 191 -11.86 -14.19 -19.16
N LYS A 192 -12.15 -13.55 -20.29
CA LYS A 192 -11.25 -12.79 -21.15
C LYS A 192 -11.51 -11.32 -20.89
N ILE A 193 -10.68 -10.75 -20.02
CA ILE A 193 -10.83 -9.39 -19.50
C ILE A 193 -10.19 -8.41 -20.48
N ALA A 194 -10.96 -7.45 -20.97
CA ALA A 194 -10.47 -6.29 -21.70
C ALA A 194 -10.32 -5.10 -20.74
N LEU A 195 -9.16 -4.45 -20.76
CA LEU A 195 -8.89 -3.23 -20.01
C LEU A 195 -8.94 -2.04 -20.97
N LEU A 196 -9.84 -1.09 -20.73
CA LEU A 196 -10.03 0.09 -21.57
C LEU A 196 -9.78 1.37 -20.76
N ASP A 197 -8.88 2.22 -21.23
CA ASP A 197 -8.67 3.58 -20.71
C ASP A 197 -9.54 4.64 -21.44
N THR A 198 -10.31 4.19 -22.43
CA THR A 198 -11.24 5.04 -23.19
C THR A 198 -12.66 4.94 -22.63
N PRO A 199 -13.44 6.03 -22.64
CA PRO A 199 -14.86 5.95 -22.28
C PRO A 199 -15.61 5.17 -23.36
N LEU A 200 -16.69 4.50 -22.96
CA LEU A 200 -17.68 3.94 -23.86
C LEU A 200 -18.89 4.88 -23.92
N GLU A 201 -18.62 6.10 -24.34
CA GLU A 201 -19.60 7.19 -24.42
C GLU A 201 -19.38 7.96 -25.73
N ILE A 202 -20.36 8.76 -26.12
CA ILE A 202 -20.22 9.65 -27.28
C ILE A 202 -19.30 10.81 -26.90
N GLU A 203 -18.05 10.74 -27.34
CA GLU A 203 -17.07 11.79 -27.09
C GLU A 203 -17.41 13.05 -27.89
N LYS A 204 -17.34 14.20 -27.21
CA LYS A 204 -17.36 15.50 -27.88
C LYS A 204 -16.00 15.75 -28.51
N THR A 205 -16.01 16.44 -29.64
CA THR A 205 -14.76 16.88 -30.29
C THR A 205 -13.98 17.81 -29.38
N GLU A 206 -12.64 17.74 -29.45
CA GLU A 206 -11.76 18.65 -28.69
C GLU A 206 -11.94 20.12 -29.08
N PHE A 207 -12.42 20.38 -30.29
CA PHE A 207 -12.80 21.71 -30.77
C PHE A 207 -14.30 21.93 -30.62
N ASP A 208 -14.70 23.19 -30.39
CA ASP A 208 -16.10 23.60 -30.32
C ASP A 208 -16.82 23.27 -31.64
N ALA A 209 -17.60 22.20 -31.62
CA ALA A 209 -18.46 21.78 -32.71
C ALA A 209 -19.93 21.88 -32.27
N GLU A 210 -20.70 22.70 -33.00
CA GLU A 210 -22.14 22.82 -32.82
C GLU A 210 -22.88 22.23 -34.00
N ILE A 211 -23.87 21.39 -33.70
CA ILE A 211 -24.75 20.80 -34.71
C ILE A 211 -25.97 21.70 -34.88
N ARG A 212 -26.12 22.29 -36.06
CA ARG A 212 -27.29 23.10 -36.42
C ARG A 212 -28.30 22.25 -37.18
N ILE A 213 -29.36 21.85 -36.48
CA ILE A 213 -30.44 21.06 -37.07
C ILE A 213 -31.38 21.98 -37.84
N THR A 214 -31.54 21.72 -39.14
CA THR A 214 -32.41 22.51 -40.03
C THR A 214 -33.71 21.80 -40.39
N ASP A 215 -33.76 20.48 -40.23
CA ASP A 215 -34.92 19.65 -40.52
C ASP A 215 -35.14 18.58 -39.43
N PRO A 216 -36.40 18.28 -39.03
CA PRO A 216 -36.70 17.21 -38.08
C PRO A 216 -36.13 15.83 -38.43
N THR A 217 -35.94 15.49 -39.71
CA THR A 217 -35.34 14.21 -40.11
C THR A 217 -33.87 14.12 -39.75
N GLN A 218 -33.14 15.24 -39.75
CA GLN A 218 -31.72 15.29 -39.37
C GLN A 218 -31.52 14.95 -37.89
N MET A 219 -32.45 15.37 -37.03
CA MET A 219 -32.43 15.01 -35.61
C MET A 219 -32.48 13.49 -35.42
N LYS A 220 -33.35 12.81 -36.19
CA LYS A 220 -33.48 11.35 -36.11
C LYS A 220 -32.22 10.63 -36.62
N SER A 221 -31.67 11.07 -37.76
CA SER A 221 -30.45 10.49 -38.32
C SER A 221 -29.23 10.67 -37.40
N PHE A 222 -29.17 11.78 -36.66
CA PHE A 222 -28.10 12.02 -35.70
C PHE A 222 -28.14 11.03 -34.54
N ILE A 223 -29.32 10.83 -33.93
CA ILE A 223 -29.53 9.84 -32.86
C ILE A 223 -29.19 8.43 -33.36
N GLU A 224 -29.59 8.08 -34.59
CA GLU A 224 -29.28 6.77 -35.19
C GLU A 224 -27.78 6.55 -35.40
N GLU A 225 -27.02 7.59 -35.80
CA GLU A 225 -25.56 7.49 -35.95
C GLU A 225 -24.84 7.44 -34.59
N GLU A 226 -25.31 8.18 -33.58
CA GLU A 226 -24.82 8.07 -32.19
C GLU A 226 -24.98 6.64 -31.65
N GLU A 227 -26.17 6.06 -31.79
CA GLU A 227 -26.45 4.67 -31.38
C GLU A 227 -25.57 3.67 -32.13
N LYS A 228 -25.33 3.92 -33.42
CA LYS A 228 -24.49 3.08 -34.26
C LYS A 228 -23.01 3.17 -33.89
N LEU A 229 -22.50 4.35 -33.50
CA LEU A 229 -21.14 4.51 -32.99
C LEU A 229 -20.92 3.67 -31.73
N LEU A 230 -21.83 3.75 -30.75
CA LEU A 230 -21.77 2.95 -29.53
C LEU A 230 -21.84 1.44 -29.85
N LYS A 231 -22.78 1.01 -30.70
CA LYS A 231 -22.86 -0.40 -31.15
C LYS A 231 -21.58 -0.88 -31.83
N ASN A 232 -20.94 -0.03 -32.63
CA ASN A 232 -19.68 -0.37 -33.30
C ASN A 232 -18.53 -0.53 -32.30
N MET A 233 -18.45 0.31 -31.25
CA MET A 233 -17.46 0.15 -30.19
C MET A 233 -17.63 -1.20 -29.47
N VAL A 234 -18.86 -1.53 -29.07
CA VAL A 234 -19.18 -2.81 -28.42
C VAL A 234 -18.93 -3.99 -29.36
N ALA A 235 -19.26 -3.87 -30.65
CA ALA A 235 -19.00 -4.91 -31.64
C ALA A 235 -17.50 -5.21 -31.80
N LYS A 236 -16.63 -4.19 -31.75
CA LYS A 236 -15.17 -4.37 -31.76
C LYS A 236 -14.70 -5.16 -30.54
N ILE A 237 -15.17 -4.82 -29.34
CA ILE A 237 -14.85 -5.55 -28.10
C ILE A 237 -15.29 -7.01 -28.21
N LYS A 238 -16.52 -7.24 -28.69
CA LYS A 238 -17.05 -8.59 -28.90
C LYS A 238 -16.24 -9.37 -29.93
N SER A 239 -15.79 -8.73 -31.01
CA SER A 239 -14.96 -9.38 -32.04
C SER A 239 -13.58 -9.80 -31.53
N ALA A 240 -13.02 -9.08 -30.56
CA ALA A 240 -11.81 -9.48 -29.85
C ALA A 240 -12.02 -10.71 -28.94
N GLY A 241 -13.28 -11.11 -28.71
CA GLY A 241 -13.64 -12.25 -27.89
C GLY A 241 -13.60 -11.98 -26.38
N ALA A 242 -13.57 -10.71 -25.97
CA ALA A 242 -13.67 -10.33 -24.56
C ALA A 242 -15.09 -10.60 -24.03
N ASN A 243 -15.18 -11.17 -22.83
CA ASN A 243 -16.45 -11.43 -22.14
C ASN A 243 -16.59 -10.62 -20.83
N VAL A 244 -15.51 -9.97 -20.38
CA VAL A 244 -15.49 -9.03 -19.26
C VAL A 244 -14.75 -7.79 -19.71
N VAL A 245 -15.26 -6.61 -19.39
CA VAL A 245 -14.64 -5.33 -19.76
C VAL A 245 -14.53 -4.47 -18.50
N LEU A 246 -13.33 -3.96 -18.24
CA LEU A 246 -13.08 -2.96 -17.22
C LEU A 246 -12.71 -1.66 -17.93
N CYS A 247 -13.57 -0.66 -17.81
CA CYS A 247 -13.29 0.69 -18.30
C CYS A 247 -12.86 1.58 -17.14
N GLN A 248 -11.81 2.37 -17.36
CA GLN A 248 -11.38 3.41 -16.42
C GLN A 248 -12.35 4.60 -16.40
N LYS A 249 -13.04 4.84 -17.51
CA LYS A 249 -14.01 5.93 -17.70
C LYS A 249 -15.44 5.39 -17.80
N GLY A 250 -16.40 6.29 -18.04
CA GLY A 250 -17.82 5.95 -18.06
C GLY A 250 -18.24 5.06 -19.25
N ILE A 251 -19.44 4.50 -19.11
CA ILE A 251 -20.08 3.56 -20.04
C ILE A 251 -21.54 3.97 -20.16
N ASP A 252 -21.97 4.31 -21.38
CA ASP A 252 -23.36 4.61 -21.76
C ASP A 252 -24.13 3.35 -22.21
#